data_AF-B5VKY5-F1
#
_entry.id   AF-B5VKY5-F1
#
_cell.length_a   1.000
_cell.length_b   1.000
_cell.length_c   1.000
_cell.angle_alpha   90.00
_cell.angle_beta   90.00
_cell.angle_gamma   90.00
#
_symmetry.space_group_name_H-M   'P 1'
#
loop_
_entity.id
_entity.type
_entity.pdbx_description
1 polymer ?
#
loop_
_entity_poly.entity_id
_entity_poly.type
_entity_poly.pdbx_seq_one_letter_code
_entity_poly.pdbx_strand_id
1 'polypeptide(L)'
;MEKSKYYHATFMTTLLQLFNAILRNSNNDDKILDPATYAKFSKLSKTVFDSISTDEKDFSVTFVSVLIECWTAHFKQTNFIREHSHDIIETIYSRFTEGEIGVYGFANDETRIFTAKSLAEILFDYYFSKNILTLQEVWSIYVKIFLNCDTRDVESGCFESIIHLINLNLLADNTFLSNSKYLDIVLSLSGVFSSYEVNNRSMNTLSRYLRYFQHMHEVILPHLNDSAKTQMLYYILGCSDTYQSSSKSDSASNFKYSIDAKPETQWLTLLQLDFTYVLISDLGSTFTTEENTVKEIRDKLVDLATCEIFTIRVHTVEILKVFFE
;
A
#
# COMPACT_ATOMS: atom_id res chain seq x y z
N MET A 1 32.30 16.14 10.10
CA MET A 1 32.35 16.00 8.63
C MET A 1 33.13 17.20 8.12
N GLU A 2 34.38 16.97 7.72
CA GLU A 2 35.35 17.98 7.27
C GLU A 2 35.23 18.26 5.76
N LYS A 3 35.98 19.25 5.24
CA LYS A 3 35.77 19.95 3.96
C LYS A 3 35.74 19.08 2.69
N SER A 4 34.98 19.56 1.72
CA SER A 4 34.55 19.00 0.43
C SER A 4 35.62 18.49 -0.57
N LYS A 5 36.91 18.54 -0.26
CA LYS A 5 37.99 18.25 -1.22
C LYS A 5 38.51 16.81 -1.22
N TYR A 6 38.07 15.96 -0.27
CA TYR A 6 38.61 14.61 -0.08
C TYR A 6 37.57 13.48 -0.11
N TYR A 7 36.33 13.77 -0.48
CA TYR A 7 35.28 12.77 -0.55
C TYR A 7 35.23 12.17 -1.94
N HIS A 8 36.04 11.14 -2.20
CA HIS A 8 35.71 10.19 -3.27
C HIS A 8 34.29 9.69 -3.01
N ALA A 9 33.39 9.80 -3.99
CA ALA A 9 31.98 9.47 -3.84
C ALA A 9 31.77 8.11 -3.15
N THR A 10 32.59 7.13 -3.51
CA THR A 10 32.64 5.78 -2.91
C THR A 10 32.87 5.81 -1.40
N PHE A 11 33.83 6.59 -0.89
CA PHE A 11 34.13 6.66 0.55
C PHE A 11 32.94 7.20 1.33
N MET A 12 32.25 8.22 0.80
CA MET A 12 31.05 8.78 1.44
C MET A 12 29.89 7.79 1.42
N THR A 13 29.68 7.08 0.32
CA THR A 13 28.69 6.01 0.24
C THR A 13 28.98 4.93 1.28
N THR A 14 30.21 4.43 1.37
CA THR A 14 30.58 3.40 2.34
C THR A 14 30.47 3.89 3.78
N LEU A 15 30.85 5.14 4.07
CA LEU A 15 30.71 5.72 5.40
C LEU A 15 29.23 5.82 5.81
N LEU A 16 28.37 6.24 4.89
CA LEU A 16 26.94 6.32 5.15
C LEU A 16 26.30 4.93 5.29
N GLN A 17 26.76 3.94 4.53
CA GLN A 17 26.35 2.53 4.70
C GLN A 17 26.73 2.00 6.07
N LEU A 18 27.95 2.31 6.54
CA LEU A 18 28.38 1.96 7.90
C LEU A 18 27.50 2.65 8.95
N PHE A 19 27.20 3.94 8.76
CA PHE A 19 26.30 4.66 9.65
C PHE A 19 24.91 4.04 9.70
N ASN A 20 24.31 3.71 8.55
CA ASN A 20 23.03 3.02 8.47
C ASN A 20 23.08 1.64 9.14
N ALA A 21 24.17 0.88 8.96
CA ALA A 21 24.35 -0.41 9.61
C ALA A 21 24.43 -0.28 11.14
N ILE A 22 25.09 0.76 11.66
CA ILE A 22 25.13 1.05 13.10
C ILE A 22 23.70 1.33 13.60
N LEU A 23 22.93 2.19 12.91
CA LEU A 23 21.56 2.52 13.27
C LEU A 23 20.62 1.30 13.26
N ARG A 24 20.74 0.43 12.26
CA ARG A 24 19.92 -0.79 12.16
C ARG A 24 20.23 -1.80 13.27
N ASN A 25 21.51 -1.97 13.60
CA ASN A 25 21.94 -2.96 14.60
C ASN A 25 21.83 -2.45 16.05
N SER A 26 21.47 -1.18 16.24
CA SER A 26 21.32 -0.61 17.57
C SER A 26 19.93 -0.77 18.18
N ASN A 27 19.04 -1.58 17.57
CA ASN A 27 17.66 -1.81 18.04
C ASN A 27 16.88 -0.51 18.34
N ASN A 28 17.08 0.53 17.52
CA ASN A 28 16.49 1.86 17.75
C ASN A 28 16.83 2.47 19.13
N ASP A 29 17.99 2.17 19.71
CA ASP A 29 18.47 2.86 20.91
C ASP A 29 18.58 4.37 20.61
N ASP A 30 17.70 5.14 21.25
CA ASP A 30 17.55 6.58 21.09
C ASP A 30 18.86 7.35 21.35
N LYS A 31 19.85 6.72 22.03
CA LYS A 31 21.16 7.32 22.29
C LYS A 31 22.09 7.35 21.07
N ILE A 32 21.87 6.50 20.08
CA ILE A 32 22.79 6.37 18.92
C ILE A 32 22.61 7.55 17.95
N LEU A 33 21.37 7.98 17.75
CA LEU A 33 21.05 9.14 16.93
C LEU A 33 20.68 10.32 17.84
N ASP A 34 21.68 10.86 18.51
CA ASP A 34 21.54 12.04 19.36
C ASP A 34 21.15 13.30 18.52
N PRO A 35 20.59 14.35 19.15
CA PRO A 35 20.15 15.54 18.41
C PRO A 35 21.25 16.20 17.58
N ALA A 36 22.52 16.13 18.03
CA ALA A 36 23.65 16.72 17.32
C ALA A 36 24.04 15.94 16.06
N THR A 37 23.98 14.62 16.10
CA THR A 37 24.22 13.73 14.95
C THR A 37 23.07 13.83 13.97
N TYR A 38 21.83 13.81 14.47
CA TYR A 38 20.65 14.03 13.64
C TYR A 38 20.69 15.37 12.91
N ALA A 39 21.00 16.48 13.59
CA ALA A 39 21.07 17.79 12.96
C ALA A 39 22.11 17.85 11.81
N LYS A 40 23.24 17.14 11.96
CA LYS A 40 24.24 17.03 10.88
C LYS A 40 23.75 16.17 9.72
N PHE A 41 23.10 15.05 10.03
CA PHE A 41 22.50 14.16 9.03
C PHE A 41 21.39 14.86 8.24
N SER A 42 20.43 15.48 8.93
CA SER A 42 19.34 16.24 8.31
C SER A 42 19.87 17.39 7.43
N LYS A 43 20.90 18.11 7.89
CA LYS A 43 21.54 19.13 7.05
C LYS A 43 22.18 18.54 5.79
N LEU A 44 22.84 17.39 5.90
CA LEU A 44 23.44 16.69 4.76
C LEU A 44 22.36 16.23 3.78
N SER A 45 21.34 15.53 4.26
CA SER A 45 20.25 15.01 3.42
C SER A 45 19.55 16.14 2.68
N LYS A 46 19.19 17.21 3.39
CA LYS A 46 18.58 18.39 2.78
C LYS A 46 19.45 18.98 1.67
N THR A 47 20.75 19.17 1.94
CA THR A 47 21.67 19.71 0.94
C THR A 47 21.76 18.82 -0.30
N VAL A 48 21.83 17.49 -0.11
CA VAL A 48 21.91 16.52 -1.21
C VAL A 48 20.62 16.54 -2.02
N PHE A 49 19.48 16.46 -1.36
CA PHE A 49 18.17 16.48 -2.00
C PHE A 49 17.95 17.79 -2.76
N ASP A 50 18.18 18.95 -2.14
CA ASP A 50 18.06 20.26 -2.81
C ASP A 50 18.99 20.38 -4.04
N SER A 51 20.18 19.77 -4.00
CA SER A 51 21.10 19.75 -5.16
C SER A 51 20.59 18.85 -6.30
N ILE A 52 19.82 17.80 -5.98
CA ILE A 52 19.18 16.92 -6.96
C ILE A 52 17.98 17.61 -7.61
N SER A 53 17.11 18.29 -6.83
CA SER A 53 15.92 18.98 -7.41
C SER A 53 16.28 20.17 -8.30
N THR A 54 17.42 20.81 -8.03
CA THR A 54 17.90 21.95 -8.81
C THR A 54 18.78 21.55 -9.99
N ASP A 55 18.94 20.24 -10.24
CA ASP A 55 19.85 19.67 -11.25
C ASP A 55 21.29 20.21 -11.14
N GLU A 56 21.71 20.66 -9.96
CA GLU A 56 23.05 21.22 -9.73
C GLU A 56 24.10 20.10 -9.71
N LYS A 57 23.75 18.92 -9.18
CA LYS A 57 24.67 17.81 -9.03
C LYS A 57 23.99 16.44 -8.95
N ASP A 58 24.53 15.49 -9.71
CA ASP A 58 24.17 14.08 -9.61
C ASP A 58 24.85 13.37 -8.44
N PHE A 59 24.11 12.49 -7.78
CA PHE A 59 24.59 11.59 -6.75
C PHE A 59 24.33 10.15 -7.17
N SER A 60 25.16 9.21 -6.71
CA SER A 60 24.90 7.79 -6.99
C SER A 60 23.62 7.34 -6.29
N VAL A 61 22.81 6.53 -6.98
CA VAL A 61 21.58 5.96 -6.42
C VAL A 61 21.85 5.27 -5.08
N THR A 62 22.91 4.48 -4.98
CA THR A 62 23.29 3.83 -3.72
C THR A 62 23.48 4.82 -2.56
N PHE A 63 24.06 5.99 -2.82
CA PHE A 63 24.24 7.00 -1.78
C PHE A 63 22.88 7.58 -1.32
N VAL A 64 22.03 7.92 -2.28
CA VAL A 64 20.70 8.48 -2.02
C VAL A 64 19.79 7.47 -1.31
N SER A 65 19.78 6.21 -1.77
CA SER A 65 19.03 5.12 -1.14
C SER A 65 19.42 4.91 0.32
N VAL A 66 20.71 4.96 0.65
CA VAL A 66 21.17 4.81 2.04
C VAL A 66 20.79 6.02 2.89
N LEU A 67 20.80 7.24 2.32
CA LEU A 67 20.27 8.44 3.03
C LEU A 67 18.80 8.25 3.40
N ILE A 68 17.98 7.75 2.47
CA ILE A 68 16.57 7.46 2.69
C ILE A 68 16.40 6.41 3.80
N GLU A 69 17.15 5.30 3.75
CA GLU A 69 17.06 4.26 4.77
C GLU A 69 17.48 4.76 6.17
N CYS A 70 18.45 5.67 6.28
CA CYS A 70 18.83 6.26 7.56
C CYS A 70 17.69 7.04 8.23
N TRP A 71 16.81 7.66 7.44
CA TRP A 71 15.65 8.37 7.98
C TRP A 71 14.69 7.45 8.72
N THR A 72 14.56 6.19 8.30
CA THR A 72 13.74 5.17 8.99
C THR A 72 14.08 5.07 10.47
N ALA A 73 15.37 5.09 10.83
CA ALA A 73 15.80 5.03 12.23
C ALA A 73 15.30 6.24 13.03
N HIS A 74 15.33 7.44 12.43
CA HIS A 74 14.86 8.67 13.08
C HIS A 74 13.36 8.62 13.38
N PHE A 75 12.53 8.25 12.39
CA PHE A 75 11.08 8.11 12.61
C PHE A 75 10.73 7.07 13.67
N LYS A 76 11.57 6.04 13.83
CA LYS A 76 11.39 5.01 14.85
C LYS A 76 11.91 5.42 16.23
N GLN A 77 12.45 6.63 16.43
CA GLN A 77 12.88 7.05 17.76
C GLN A 77 11.70 7.36 18.68
N THR A 78 11.82 7.02 19.97
CA THR A 78 10.79 7.33 20.98
C THR A 78 10.61 8.83 21.13
N ASN A 79 11.70 9.60 21.03
CA ASN A 79 11.66 11.05 21.14
C ASN A 79 10.85 11.68 20.01
N PHE A 80 11.06 11.24 18.77
CA PHE A 80 10.31 11.71 17.61
C PHE A 80 8.81 11.42 17.77
N ILE A 81 8.47 10.19 18.13
CA ILE A 81 7.08 9.77 18.35
C ILE A 81 6.41 10.57 19.46
N ARG A 82 7.13 10.86 20.55
CA ARG A 82 6.60 11.65 21.67
C ARG A 82 6.39 13.12 21.28
N GLU A 83 7.29 13.70 20.50
CA GLU A 83 7.17 15.07 20.01
C GLU A 83 5.93 15.24 19.12
N HIS A 84 5.67 14.24 18.28
CA HIS A 84 4.57 14.22 17.32
C HIS A 84 3.37 13.36 17.75
N SER A 85 3.19 13.11 19.05
CA SER A 85 2.18 12.14 19.51
C SER A 85 0.74 12.56 19.21
N HIS A 86 0.50 13.86 19.00
CA HIS A 86 -0.80 14.45 18.76
C HIS A 86 -1.14 14.57 17.26
N ASP A 87 -0.15 14.42 16.38
CA ASP A 87 -0.25 14.68 14.95
C ASP A 87 0.61 13.69 14.12
N ILE A 88 0.91 12.50 14.66
CA ILE A 88 1.86 11.56 14.05
C ILE A 88 1.47 11.16 12.62
N ILE A 89 0.17 10.99 12.36
CA ILE A 89 -0.37 10.67 11.03
C ILE A 89 -0.07 11.80 10.03
N GLU A 90 -0.35 13.04 10.42
CA GLU A 90 -0.10 14.23 9.59
C GLU A 90 1.40 14.47 9.40
N THR A 91 2.19 14.21 10.43
CA THR A 91 3.65 14.31 10.36
C THR A 91 4.23 13.29 9.39
N ILE A 92 3.81 12.02 9.44
CA ILE A 92 4.28 11.01 8.49
C ILE A 92 3.82 11.36 7.07
N TYR A 93 2.55 11.71 6.89
CA TYR A 93 2.02 12.14 5.60
C TYR A 93 2.86 13.27 5.00
N SER A 94 3.01 14.40 5.70
CA SER A 94 3.75 15.56 5.21
C SER A 94 5.21 15.25 4.89
N ARG A 95 5.89 14.37 5.65
CA ARG A 95 7.28 14.01 5.39
C ARG A 95 7.48 13.16 4.12
N PHE A 96 6.46 12.38 3.75
CA PHE A 96 6.48 11.50 2.57
C PHE A 96 5.74 12.07 1.35
N THR A 97 5.04 13.20 1.47
CA THR A 97 4.44 13.91 0.33
C THR A 97 5.07 15.27 0.04
N GLU A 98 5.32 16.07 1.08
CA GLU A 98 5.77 17.47 0.96
C GLU A 98 7.21 17.68 1.47
N GLY A 99 7.74 16.70 2.23
CA GLY A 99 9.01 16.78 2.92
C GLY A 99 10.20 16.23 2.14
N GLU A 100 11.36 16.34 2.78
CA GLU A 100 12.69 15.98 2.23
C GLU A 100 12.80 14.52 1.73
N ILE A 101 11.92 13.61 2.15
CA ILE A 101 12.02 12.18 1.81
C ILE A 101 11.06 11.83 0.68
N GLY A 102 9.83 12.33 0.74
CA GLY A 102 8.79 12.07 -0.26
C GLY A 102 9.14 12.62 -1.65
N VAL A 103 9.51 13.90 -1.70
CA VAL A 103 9.76 14.64 -2.94
C VAL A 103 10.90 14.03 -3.75
N TYR A 104 11.87 13.41 -3.08
CA TYR A 104 13.10 12.92 -3.72
C TYR A 104 13.16 11.40 -3.79
N GLY A 105 12.69 10.73 -2.74
CA GLY A 105 12.73 9.30 -2.64
C GLY A 105 11.85 8.60 -3.68
N PHE A 106 10.71 9.21 -4.02
CA PHE A 106 9.82 8.68 -5.05
C PHE A 106 10.10 9.23 -6.46
N ALA A 107 10.89 10.29 -6.63
CA ALA A 107 11.11 10.95 -7.93
C ALA A 107 12.08 10.21 -8.87
N ASN A 108 12.74 9.14 -8.42
CA ASN A 108 13.60 8.29 -9.24
C ASN A 108 13.20 6.83 -9.03
N ASP A 109 13.00 6.09 -10.12
CA ASP A 109 12.60 4.68 -10.13
C ASP A 109 13.47 3.80 -9.23
N GLU A 110 14.78 4.03 -9.20
CA GLU A 110 15.71 3.21 -8.42
C GLU A 110 15.68 3.54 -6.92
N THR A 111 15.42 4.79 -6.53
CA THR A 111 15.27 5.18 -5.13
C THR A 111 13.86 4.93 -4.59
N ARG A 112 12.86 4.85 -5.49
CA ARG A 112 11.45 4.63 -5.19
C ARG A 112 11.24 3.43 -4.27
N ILE A 113 11.87 2.30 -4.61
CA ILE A 113 11.77 1.05 -3.86
C ILE A 113 12.30 1.19 -2.44
N PHE A 114 13.40 1.94 -2.23
CA PHE A 114 13.96 2.15 -0.89
C PHE A 114 13.09 3.07 -0.04
N THR A 115 12.45 4.05 -0.66
CA THR A 115 11.48 4.96 -0.01
C THR A 115 10.22 4.22 0.39
N ALA A 116 9.68 3.41 -0.53
CA ALA A 116 8.54 2.54 -0.29
C ALA A 116 8.83 1.57 0.87
N LYS A 117 9.98 0.89 0.84
CA LYS A 117 10.43 0.03 1.93
C LYS A 117 10.52 0.78 3.26
N SER A 118 11.10 1.98 3.26
CA SER A 118 11.28 2.80 4.47
C SER A 118 9.94 3.20 5.09
N LEU A 119 8.99 3.67 4.28
CA LEU A 119 7.63 3.98 4.74
C LEU A 119 6.94 2.76 5.34
N ALA A 120 6.99 1.62 4.65
CA ALA A 120 6.42 0.37 5.13
C ALA A 120 7.05 -0.09 6.45
N GLU A 121 8.38 -0.01 6.59
CA GLU A 121 9.09 -0.36 7.82
C GLU A 121 8.71 0.56 9.00
N ILE A 122 8.48 1.85 8.76
CA ILE A 122 8.03 2.82 9.79
C ILE A 122 6.61 2.49 10.23
N LEU A 123 5.69 2.34 9.28
CA LEU A 123 4.28 2.06 9.57
C LEU A 123 4.10 0.69 10.23
N PHE A 124 4.90 -0.30 9.82
CA PHE A 124 4.95 -1.60 10.48
C PHE A 124 5.39 -1.49 11.94
N ASP A 125 6.46 -0.76 12.24
CA ASP A 125 6.94 -0.56 13.61
C ASP A 125 5.89 0.14 14.49
N TYR A 126 5.20 1.14 13.94
CA TYR A 126 4.17 1.89 14.65
C TYR A 126 2.94 1.04 14.94
N TYR A 127 2.51 0.21 13.99
CA TYR A 127 1.39 -0.70 14.15
C TYR A 127 1.74 -1.90 15.02
N PHE A 128 2.73 -2.70 14.61
CA PHE A 128 2.99 -4.04 15.14
C PHE A 128 3.85 -3.99 16.42
N SER A 129 4.95 -3.23 16.40
CA SER A 129 5.91 -3.24 17.50
C SER A 129 5.53 -2.29 18.64
N LYS A 130 5.03 -1.09 18.31
CA LYS A 130 4.76 -0.04 19.28
C LYS A 130 3.29 0.17 19.60
N ASN A 131 2.38 -0.40 18.81
CA ASN A 131 0.92 -0.27 18.99
C ASN A 131 0.45 1.20 19.12
N ILE A 132 1.06 2.10 18.33
CA ILE A 132 0.72 3.52 18.26
C ILE A 132 -0.43 3.75 17.28
N LEU A 133 -0.45 2.97 16.20
CA LEU A 133 -1.45 3.04 15.14
C LEU A 133 -2.21 1.73 15.05
N THR A 134 -3.50 1.84 14.78
CA THR A 134 -4.33 0.73 14.31
C THR A 134 -4.05 0.45 12.83
N LEU A 135 -4.38 -0.77 12.38
CA LEU A 135 -4.20 -1.12 10.97
C LEU A 135 -5.06 -0.24 10.04
N GLN A 136 -6.24 0.18 10.48
CA GLN A 136 -7.11 1.10 9.73
C GLN A 136 -6.47 2.47 9.53
N GLU A 137 -5.78 2.99 10.55
CA GLU A 137 -5.04 4.25 10.46
C GLU A 137 -3.83 4.12 9.53
N VAL A 138 -3.18 2.94 9.50
CA VAL A 138 -2.11 2.68 8.52
C VAL A 138 -2.64 2.72 7.09
N TRP A 139 -3.79 2.09 6.81
CA TRP A 139 -4.39 2.16 5.48
C TRP A 139 -4.87 3.57 5.12
N SER A 140 -5.40 4.32 6.08
CA SER A 140 -5.83 5.70 5.83
C SER A 140 -4.64 6.62 5.48
N ILE A 141 -3.47 6.41 6.09
CA ILE A 141 -2.22 7.10 5.70
C ILE A 141 -1.89 6.82 4.23
N TYR A 142 -1.92 5.56 3.80
CA TYR A 142 -1.62 5.20 2.41
C TYR A 142 -2.62 5.80 1.42
N VAL A 143 -3.93 5.70 1.72
CA VAL A 143 -4.97 6.33 0.90
C VAL A 143 -4.73 7.83 0.80
N LYS A 144 -4.36 8.48 1.90
CA LYS A 144 -4.06 9.92 1.93
C LYS A 144 -2.83 10.27 1.10
N ILE A 145 -1.73 9.52 1.22
CA ILE A 145 -0.50 9.73 0.41
C ILE A 145 -0.83 9.56 -1.07
N PHE A 146 -1.54 8.49 -1.43
CA PHE A 146 -1.88 8.17 -2.81
C PHE A 146 -2.75 9.24 -3.48
N LEU A 147 -3.77 9.75 -2.78
CA LEU A 147 -4.70 10.74 -3.34
C LEU A 147 -4.10 12.14 -3.49
N ASN A 148 -3.19 12.51 -2.59
CA ASN A 148 -2.63 13.87 -2.53
C ASN A 148 -1.23 14.00 -3.14
N CYS A 149 -0.73 12.96 -3.80
CA CYS A 149 0.56 13.04 -4.48
C CYS A 149 0.44 13.66 -5.88
N ASP A 150 1.50 14.35 -6.31
CA ASP A 150 1.54 15.05 -7.59
C ASP A 150 2.07 14.20 -8.76
N THR A 151 2.76 13.08 -8.45
CA THR A 151 3.46 12.27 -9.46
C THR A 151 3.04 10.79 -9.41
N ARG A 152 3.09 10.15 -10.59
CA ARG A 152 2.80 8.71 -10.73
C ARG A 152 3.82 7.82 -10.02
N ASP A 153 5.03 8.32 -9.82
CA ASP A 153 6.08 7.57 -9.14
C ASP A 153 5.77 7.45 -7.64
N VAL A 154 5.17 8.49 -7.03
CA VAL A 154 4.65 8.39 -5.66
C VAL A 154 3.45 7.46 -5.59
N GLU A 155 2.51 7.52 -6.56
CA GLU A 155 1.39 6.56 -6.64
C GLU A 155 1.90 5.11 -6.67
N SER A 156 2.94 4.84 -7.47
CA SER A 156 3.52 3.51 -7.64
C SER A 156 4.30 3.08 -6.39
N GLY A 157 5.12 3.98 -5.83
CA GLY A 157 5.87 3.72 -4.60
C GLY A 157 4.96 3.51 -3.38
N CYS A 158 3.78 4.13 -3.36
CA CYS A 158 2.76 3.89 -2.35
C CYS A 158 2.28 2.42 -2.38
N PHE A 159 1.96 1.90 -3.57
CA PHE A 159 1.57 0.49 -3.71
C PHE A 159 2.72 -0.50 -3.47
N GLU A 160 3.94 -0.17 -3.88
CA GLU A 160 5.15 -0.93 -3.50
C GLU A 160 5.31 -1.00 -1.97
N SER A 161 5.05 0.11 -1.28
CA SER A 161 5.09 0.20 0.19
C SER A 161 3.98 -0.63 0.85
N ILE A 162 2.75 -0.59 0.32
CA ILE A 162 1.64 -1.42 0.79
C ILE A 162 1.99 -2.91 0.69
N ILE A 163 2.51 -3.34 -0.46
CA ILE A 163 2.93 -4.73 -0.68
C ILE A 163 4.04 -5.11 0.32
N HIS A 164 5.03 -4.24 0.52
CA HIS A 164 6.10 -4.48 1.47
C HIS A 164 5.57 -4.60 2.91
N LEU A 165 4.65 -3.71 3.31
CA LEU A 165 4.01 -3.77 4.63
C LEU A 165 3.25 -5.08 4.84
N ILE A 166 2.48 -5.53 3.83
CA ILE A 166 1.76 -6.81 3.91
C ILE A 166 2.76 -7.96 4.12
N ASN A 167 3.87 -7.96 3.38
CA ASN A 167 4.92 -8.97 3.52
C ASN A 167 5.59 -8.94 4.90
N LEU A 168 5.88 -7.77 5.46
CA LEU A 168 6.40 -7.64 6.84
C LEU A 168 5.43 -8.24 7.86
N ASN A 169 4.13 -7.99 7.70
CA ASN A 169 3.11 -8.56 8.57
C ASN A 169 2.97 -10.07 8.40
N LEU A 170 3.03 -10.60 7.18
CA LEU A 170 3.03 -12.05 6.94
C LEU A 170 4.24 -12.74 7.58
N LEU A 171 5.43 -12.13 7.49
CA LEU A 171 6.64 -12.64 8.13
C LEU A 171 6.55 -12.65 9.66
N ALA A 172 5.83 -11.69 10.25
CA ALA A 172 5.63 -11.58 11.68
C ALA A 172 4.47 -12.45 12.20
N ASP A 173 3.41 -12.59 11.41
CA ASP A 173 2.21 -13.40 11.68
C ASP A 173 1.70 -14.03 10.37
N ASN A 174 1.95 -15.34 10.21
CA ASN A 174 1.49 -16.10 9.04
C ASN A 174 -0.05 -16.13 8.88
N THR A 175 -0.81 -15.75 9.91
CA THR A 175 -2.28 -15.67 9.88
C THR A 175 -2.80 -14.27 9.54
N PHE A 176 -1.91 -13.31 9.25
CA PHE A 176 -2.25 -11.92 8.97
C PHE A 176 -3.27 -11.76 7.84
N LEU A 177 -3.15 -12.55 6.78
CA LEU A 177 -4.10 -12.54 5.66
C LEU A 177 -5.12 -13.70 5.67
N SER A 178 -5.25 -14.42 6.78
CA SER A 178 -6.21 -15.53 6.88
C SER A 178 -7.66 -15.06 6.73
N ASN A 179 -8.54 -15.98 6.30
CA ASN A 179 -9.96 -15.72 6.06
C ASN A 179 -10.19 -14.60 5.01
N SER A 180 -11.01 -13.60 5.34
CA SER A 180 -11.32 -12.43 4.51
C SER A 180 -10.43 -11.21 4.78
N LYS A 181 -9.38 -11.32 5.59
CA LYS A 181 -8.57 -10.15 5.99
C LYS A 181 -7.91 -9.43 4.82
N TYR A 182 -7.55 -10.14 3.75
CA TYR A 182 -7.04 -9.49 2.54
C TYR A 182 -8.13 -8.64 1.85
N LEU A 183 -9.38 -9.12 1.81
CA LEU A 183 -10.51 -8.33 1.31
C LEU A 183 -10.75 -7.07 2.16
N ASP A 184 -10.56 -7.15 3.49
CA ASP A 184 -10.65 -5.97 4.37
C ASP A 184 -9.59 -4.92 4.03
N ILE A 185 -8.37 -5.34 3.66
CA ILE A 185 -7.30 -4.44 3.19
C ILE A 185 -7.71 -3.78 1.87
N VAL A 186 -8.20 -4.56 0.91
CA VAL A 186 -8.65 -4.05 -0.40
C VAL A 186 -9.76 -3.01 -0.21
N LEU A 187 -10.74 -3.28 0.65
CA LEU A 187 -11.82 -2.34 0.94
C LEU A 187 -11.33 -1.08 1.67
N SER A 188 -10.40 -1.21 2.59
CA SER A 188 -9.79 -0.05 3.28
C SER A 188 -9.09 0.87 2.28
N LEU A 189 -8.33 0.28 1.35
CA LEU A 189 -7.62 1.01 0.30
C LEU A 189 -8.57 1.54 -0.79
N SER A 190 -9.74 0.93 -0.98
CA SER A 190 -10.76 1.37 -1.95
C SER A 190 -11.30 2.78 -1.68
N GLY A 191 -10.97 3.36 -0.52
CA GLY A 191 -11.22 4.78 -0.21
C GLY A 191 -10.70 5.76 -1.27
N VAL A 192 -9.74 5.34 -2.11
CA VAL A 192 -9.31 6.12 -3.29
C VAL A 192 -10.41 6.34 -4.34
N PHE A 193 -11.48 5.54 -4.30
CA PHE A 193 -12.67 5.66 -5.13
C PHE A 193 -13.85 6.31 -4.38
N SER A 194 -13.58 7.17 -3.39
CA SER A 194 -14.63 7.95 -2.72
C SER A 194 -15.44 8.78 -3.73
N SER A 195 -16.69 9.09 -3.41
CA SER A 195 -17.57 9.88 -4.31
C SER A 195 -16.96 11.23 -4.68
N TYR A 196 -16.18 11.85 -3.78
CA TYR A 196 -15.45 13.07 -4.07
C TYR A 196 -14.38 12.85 -5.15
N GLU A 197 -13.54 11.83 -5.01
CA GLU A 197 -12.47 11.55 -5.98
C GLU A 197 -13.03 11.12 -7.34
N VAL A 198 -14.04 10.25 -7.35
CA VAL A 198 -14.70 9.78 -8.58
C VAL A 198 -15.26 10.94 -9.39
N ASN A 199 -15.84 11.94 -8.74
CA ASN A 199 -16.44 13.10 -9.41
C ASN A 199 -15.40 14.15 -9.86
N ASN A 200 -14.21 14.17 -9.26
CA ASN A 200 -13.19 15.20 -9.52
C ASN A 200 -11.99 14.71 -10.34
N ARG A 201 -11.88 13.39 -10.61
CA ARG A 201 -10.77 12.80 -11.35
C ARG A 201 -11.19 12.35 -12.75
N SER A 202 -10.23 12.33 -13.67
CA SER A 202 -10.46 11.81 -15.02
C SER A 202 -10.66 10.29 -15.01
N MET A 203 -11.46 9.78 -15.94
CA MET A 203 -11.65 8.33 -16.12
C MET A 203 -10.33 7.57 -16.35
N ASN A 204 -9.37 8.19 -17.04
CA ASN A 204 -8.04 7.61 -17.25
C ASN A 204 -7.25 7.46 -15.93
N THR A 205 -7.39 8.42 -15.01
CA THR A 205 -6.78 8.34 -13.67
C THR A 205 -7.40 7.22 -12.85
N LEU A 206 -8.74 7.15 -12.82
CA LEU A 206 -9.46 6.12 -12.08
C LEU A 206 -9.20 4.71 -12.64
N SER A 207 -9.10 4.56 -13.96
CA SER A 207 -8.68 3.31 -14.60
C SER A 207 -7.24 2.93 -14.26
N ARG A 208 -6.32 3.91 -14.13
CA ARG A 208 -4.97 3.65 -13.63
C ARG A 208 -4.98 3.18 -12.18
N TYR A 209 -5.85 3.74 -11.34
CA TYR A 209 -5.98 3.31 -9.95
C TYR A 209 -6.36 1.83 -9.86
N LEU A 210 -7.29 1.35 -10.67
CA LEU A 210 -7.63 -0.08 -10.75
C LEU A 210 -6.42 -0.97 -11.07
N ARG A 211 -5.53 -0.54 -11.99
CA ARG A 211 -4.32 -1.31 -12.34
C ARG A 211 -3.35 -1.49 -11.17
N TYR A 212 -3.26 -0.51 -10.27
CA TYR A 212 -2.44 -0.66 -9.06
C TYR A 212 -2.97 -1.76 -8.14
N PHE A 213 -4.30 -1.85 -7.97
CA PHE A 213 -4.92 -2.96 -7.24
C PHE A 213 -4.73 -4.29 -7.95
N GLN A 214 -4.88 -4.33 -9.27
CA GLN A 214 -4.64 -5.55 -10.05
C GLN A 214 -3.23 -6.11 -9.80
N HIS A 215 -2.20 -5.26 -9.89
CA HIS A 215 -0.82 -5.68 -9.60
C HIS A 215 -0.62 -6.11 -8.14
N MET A 216 -1.28 -5.44 -7.19
CA MET A 216 -1.26 -5.88 -5.80
C MET A 216 -1.89 -7.27 -5.64
N HIS A 217 -3.01 -7.56 -6.32
CA HIS A 217 -3.64 -8.88 -6.31
C HIS A 217 -2.71 -9.96 -6.86
N GLU A 218 -2.11 -9.71 -8.02
CA GLU A 218 -1.15 -10.63 -8.68
C GLU A 218 0.04 -10.98 -7.78
N VAL A 219 0.52 -10.04 -6.97
CA VAL A 219 1.64 -10.27 -6.05
C VAL A 219 1.22 -10.97 -4.75
N ILE A 220 0.05 -10.65 -4.19
CA ILE A 220 -0.35 -11.14 -2.86
C ILE A 220 -1.08 -12.49 -2.92
N LEU A 221 -1.92 -12.72 -3.94
CA LEU A 221 -2.74 -13.93 -4.04
C LEU A 221 -1.95 -15.25 -4.00
N PRO A 222 -0.74 -15.38 -4.60
CA PRO A 222 0.06 -16.60 -4.50
C PRO A 222 0.43 -17.00 -3.06
N HIS A 223 0.38 -16.06 -2.12
CA HIS A 223 0.66 -16.31 -0.69
C HIS A 223 -0.58 -16.71 0.11
N LEU A 224 -1.77 -16.72 -0.52
CA LEU A 224 -3.02 -17.13 0.10
C LEU A 224 -3.37 -18.58 -0.24
N ASN A 225 -4.03 -19.24 0.70
CA ASN A 225 -4.59 -20.57 0.43
C ASN A 225 -5.90 -20.48 -0.36
N ASP A 226 -6.25 -21.56 -1.04
CA ASP A 226 -7.43 -21.60 -1.91
C ASP A 226 -8.74 -21.45 -1.13
N SER A 227 -8.75 -21.86 0.14
CA SER A 227 -9.90 -21.67 1.03
C SER A 227 -10.22 -20.19 1.29
N ALA A 228 -9.20 -19.37 1.59
CA ALA A 228 -9.37 -17.93 1.80
C ALA A 228 -9.79 -17.23 0.51
N LYS A 229 -9.18 -17.59 -0.63
CA LYS A 229 -9.56 -17.07 -1.96
C LYS A 229 -11.02 -17.37 -2.29
N THR A 230 -11.45 -18.60 -2.05
CA THR A 230 -12.84 -19.05 -2.27
C THR A 230 -13.81 -18.29 -1.36
N GLN A 231 -13.46 -18.10 -0.08
CA GLN A 231 -14.28 -17.29 0.84
C GLN A 231 -14.42 -15.84 0.36
N MET A 232 -13.32 -15.20 -0.06
CA MET A 232 -13.36 -13.83 -0.59
C MET A 232 -14.23 -13.73 -1.84
N LEU A 233 -14.15 -14.69 -2.76
CA LEU A 233 -15.01 -14.76 -3.94
C LEU A 233 -16.49 -14.78 -3.55
N TYR A 234 -16.86 -15.58 -2.56
CA TYR A 234 -18.24 -15.66 -2.07
C TYR A 234 -18.71 -14.37 -1.38
N TYR A 235 -17.85 -13.71 -0.61
CA TYR A 235 -18.16 -12.42 0.02
C TYR A 235 -18.42 -11.33 -1.03
N ILE A 236 -17.60 -11.26 -2.08
CA ILE A 236 -17.72 -10.24 -3.13
C ILE A 236 -19.02 -10.43 -3.95
N LEU A 237 -19.32 -11.67 -4.33
CA LEU A 237 -20.50 -11.98 -5.14
C LEU A 237 -21.80 -12.03 -4.31
N GLY A 238 -21.69 -12.15 -2.98
CA GLY A 238 -22.83 -12.22 -2.08
C GLY A 238 -23.53 -13.58 -2.09
N CYS A 239 -22.84 -14.66 -2.49
CA CYS A 239 -23.35 -16.03 -2.64
C CYS A 239 -23.37 -16.81 -1.31
N SER A 240 -23.62 -16.14 -0.16
CA SER A 240 -23.70 -16.83 1.13
C SER A 240 -24.44 -16.03 2.19
N ASP A 241 -25.56 -16.59 2.68
CA ASP A 241 -26.25 -16.14 3.90
C ASP A 241 -25.51 -16.59 5.17
N THR A 242 -24.76 -17.69 5.11
CA THR A 242 -24.00 -18.26 6.24
C THR A 242 -22.85 -17.35 6.67
N TYR A 243 -22.20 -16.67 5.74
CA TYR A 243 -21.06 -15.78 5.99
C TYR A 243 -21.44 -14.30 6.18
N GLN A 244 -22.65 -13.89 5.77
CA GLN A 244 -23.20 -12.56 6.14
C GLN A 244 -23.56 -12.46 7.64
N SER A 245 -23.64 -13.59 8.34
CA SER A 245 -24.03 -13.62 9.76
C SER A 245 -22.87 -13.34 10.75
N SER A 246 -21.61 -13.50 10.32
CA SER A 246 -20.42 -13.26 11.15
C SER A 246 -19.95 -11.81 11.17
N SER A 247 -20.44 -10.96 10.26
CA SER A 247 -20.14 -9.52 10.23
C SER A 247 -21.03 -8.68 11.16
N LYS A 248 -21.77 -9.32 12.08
CA LYS A 248 -22.44 -8.65 13.21
C LYS A 248 -21.50 -8.34 14.38
N SER A 249 -20.21 -8.11 14.13
CA SER A 249 -19.31 -7.55 15.14
C SER A 249 -19.14 -6.05 14.90
N ASP A 250 -19.87 -5.28 15.70
CA ASP A 250 -19.67 -3.88 16.11
C ASP A 250 -18.43 -3.15 15.56
N SER A 251 -18.42 -2.80 14.27
CA SER A 251 -17.51 -1.77 13.77
C SER A 251 -18.25 -0.86 12.79
N ALA A 252 -18.21 0.42 13.09
CA ALA A 252 -18.87 1.50 12.38
C ALA A 252 -18.20 1.79 11.03
N SER A 253 -18.13 0.80 10.13
CA SER A 253 -17.65 0.98 8.77
C SER A 253 -18.63 0.37 7.77
N ASN A 254 -19.26 1.24 6.98
CA ASN A 254 -20.28 0.92 5.96
C ASN A 254 -19.67 0.25 4.71
N PHE A 255 -18.69 -0.64 4.84
CA PHE A 255 -18.11 -1.31 3.67
C PHE A 255 -18.99 -2.51 3.31
N LYS A 256 -19.79 -2.35 2.25
CA LYS A 256 -20.49 -3.48 1.64
C LYS A 256 -19.47 -4.31 0.89
N TYR A 257 -19.18 -5.50 1.40
CA TYR A 257 -18.36 -6.51 0.72
C TYR A 257 -18.93 -6.89 -0.65
N SER A 258 -20.25 -6.86 -0.78
CA SER A 258 -20.97 -7.31 -1.97
C SER A 258 -21.06 -6.24 -3.06
N ILE A 259 -21.04 -6.71 -4.31
CA ILE A 259 -21.22 -5.86 -5.50
C ILE A 259 -22.59 -5.17 -5.46
N ASP A 260 -22.58 -3.83 -5.52
CA ASP A 260 -23.75 -2.96 -5.66
C ASP A 260 -23.64 -2.22 -7.00
N ALA A 261 -24.30 -2.75 -8.04
CA ALA A 261 -24.25 -2.23 -9.40
C ALA A 261 -25.07 -0.93 -9.55
N LYS A 262 -24.52 0.17 -9.04
CA LYS A 262 -25.08 1.53 -9.15
C LYS A 262 -24.06 2.48 -9.77
N PRO A 263 -24.51 3.56 -10.43
CA PRO A 263 -23.61 4.56 -11.01
C PRO A 263 -22.65 5.17 -9.97
N GLU A 264 -23.15 5.41 -8.76
CA GLU A 264 -22.41 6.03 -7.65
C GLU A 264 -21.25 5.16 -7.12
N THR A 265 -21.42 3.84 -7.19
CA THR A 265 -20.46 2.84 -6.71
C THR A 265 -19.72 2.13 -7.84
N GLN A 266 -19.86 2.62 -9.08
CA GLN A 266 -19.35 1.94 -10.27
C GLN A 266 -17.87 1.57 -10.15
N TRP A 267 -17.01 2.49 -9.70
CA TRP A 267 -15.56 2.23 -9.60
C TRP A 267 -15.20 1.22 -8.52
N LEU A 268 -15.92 1.23 -7.39
CA LEU A 268 -15.79 0.20 -6.37
C LEU A 268 -16.24 -1.16 -6.90
N THR A 269 -17.33 -1.19 -7.67
CA THR A 269 -17.80 -2.41 -8.35
C THR A 269 -16.78 -2.90 -9.37
N LEU A 270 -16.14 -2.02 -10.13
CA LEU A 270 -15.06 -2.41 -11.05
C LEU A 270 -13.88 -3.01 -10.31
N LEU A 271 -13.44 -2.43 -9.19
CA LEU A 271 -12.40 -3.01 -8.34
C LEU A 271 -12.77 -4.42 -7.85
N GLN A 272 -14.02 -4.60 -7.40
CA GLN A 272 -14.54 -5.89 -6.95
C GLN A 272 -14.60 -6.92 -8.09
N LEU A 273 -14.97 -6.48 -9.30
CA LEU A 273 -15.01 -7.34 -10.50
C LEU A 273 -13.61 -7.72 -10.97
N ASP A 274 -12.66 -6.79 -11.00
CA ASP A 274 -11.25 -7.07 -11.30
C ASP A 274 -10.70 -8.09 -10.29
N PHE A 275 -10.99 -7.91 -9.00
CA PHE A 275 -10.57 -8.88 -8.00
C PHE A 275 -11.23 -10.26 -8.19
N THR A 276 -12.52 -10.28 -8.55
CA THR A 276 -13.25 -11.51 -8.89
C THR A 276 -12.62 -12.23 -10.08
N TYR A 277 -12.25 -11.49 -11.13
CA TYR A 277 -11.57 -12.01 -12.31
C TYR A 277 -10.27 -12.73 -11.92
N VAL A 278 -9.42 -12.07 -11.12
CA VAL A 278 -8.13 -12.64 -10.71
C VAL A 278 -8.34 -13.87 -9.82
N LEU A 279 -9.31 -13.83 -8.89
CA LEU A 279 -9.63 -14.98 -8.03
C LEU A 279 -10.10 -16.20 -8.82
N ILE A 280 -11.02 -16.04 -9.78
CA ILE A 280 -11.51 -17.14 -10.62
C ILE A 280 -10.37 -17.70 -11.49
N SER A 281 -9.57 -16.82 -12.07
CA SER A 281 -8.41 -17.22 -12.90
C SER A 281 -7.38 -18.04 -12.11
N ASP A 282 -7.11 -17.65 -10.87
CA ASP A 282 -6.12 -18.31 -10.00
C ASP A 282 -6.65 -19.62 -9.39
N LEU A 283 -7.92 -19.65 -8.97
CA LEU A 283 -8.53 -20.84 -8.39
C LEU A 283 -8.80 -21.95 -9.43
N GLY A 284 -9.04 -21.60 -10.70
CA GLY A 284 -9.39 -22.56 -11.75
C GLY A 284 -10.55 -23.48 -11.33
N SER A 285 -10.39 -24.79 -11.46
CA SER A 285 -11.43 -25.76 -11.06
C SER A 285 -11.55 -26.00 -9.55
N THR A 286 -10.79 -25.31 -8.70
CA THR A 286 -10.71 -25.62 -7.26
C THR A 286 -11.97 -25.20 -6.49
N PHE A 287 -12.71 -24.22 -6.99
CA PHE A 287 -13.96 -23.76 -6.38
C PHE A 287 -15.21 -24.53 -6.86
N THR A 288 -15.09 -25.46 -7.81
CA THR A 288 -16.24 -26.17 -8.41
C THR A 288 -16.75 -27.36 -7.58
N THR A 289 -16.46 -27.38 -6.29
CA THR A 289 -16.77 -28.54 -5.42
C THR A 289 -18.24 -28.62 -5.01
N GLU A 290 -19.01 -27.53 -5.12
CA GLU A 290 -20.44 -27.48 -4.80
C GLU A 290 -21.27 -26.90 -5.97
N GLU A 291 -22.12 -27.72 -6.60
CA GLU A 291 -22.96 -27.31 -7.75
C GLU A 291 -23.87 -26.11 -7.46
N ASN A 292 -24.42 -26.04 -6.25
CA ASN A 292 -25.29 -24.93 -5.84
C ASN A 292 -24.53 -23.60 -5.83
N THR A 293 -23.29 -23.62 -5.34
CA THR A 293 -22.45 -22.43 -5.20
C THR A 293 -21.95 -21.95 -6.56
N VAL A 294 -21.58 -22.88 -7.45
CA VAL A 294 -21.27 -22.59 -8.86
C VAL A 294 -22.47 -21.96 -9.57
N LYS A 295 -23.68 -22.47 -9.30
CA LYS A 295 -24.92 -21.91 -9.86
C LYS A 295 -25.18 -20.49 -9.36
N GLU A 296 -25.01 -20.22 -8.06
CA GLU A 296 -25.19 -18.88 -7.50
C GLU A 296 -24.20 -17.86 -8.08
N ILE A 297 -22.93 -18.24 -8.21
CA ILE A 297 -21.92 -17.40 -8.86
C ILE A 297 -22.33 -17.10 -10.31
N ARG A 298 -22.70 -18.14 -11.06
CA ARG A 298 -23.11 -18.00 -12.46
C ARG A 298 -24.32 -17.07 -12.59
N ASP A 299 -25.37 -17.30 -11.80
CA ASP A 299 -26.60 -16.53 -11.87
C ASP A 299 -26.31 -15.06 -11.52
N LYS A 300 -25.44 -14.79 -10.52
CA LYS A 300 -25.00 -13.43 -10.18
C LYS A 300 -24.20 -12.75 -11.29
N LEU A 301 -23.29 -13.46 -11.94
CA LEU A 301 -22.52 -12.93 -13.08
C LEU A 301 -23.42 -12.67 -14.29
N VAL A 302 -24.44 -13.51 -14.55
CA VAL A 302 -25.42 -13.26 -15.62
C VAL A 302 -26.25 -12.00 -15.33
N ASP A 303 -26.68 -11.80 -14.09
CA ASP A 303 -27.39 -10.58 -13.68
C ASP A 303 -26.52 -9.33 -13.90
N LEU A 304 -25.24 -9.39 -13.53
CA LEU A 304 -24.30 -8.27 -13.73
C LEU A 304 -23.99 -8.03 -15.23
N ALA A 305 -23.92 -9.09 -16.04
CA ALA A 305 -23.73 -8.98 -17.49
C ALA A 305 -24.94 -8.36 -18.22
N THR A 306 -26.11 -8.36 -17.59
CA THR A 306 -27.35 -7.76 -18.13
C THR A 306 -27.69 -6.40 -17.52
N CYS A 307 -26.86 -5.87 -16.61
CA CYS A 307 -27.13 -4.60 -15.95
C CYS A 307 -27.11 -3.39 -16.92
N GLU A 308 -27.65 -2.25 -16.50
CA GLU A 308 -27.71 -1.06 -17.36
C GLU A 308 -26.35 -0.37 -17.56
N ILE A 309 -25.40 -0.61 -16.66
CA ILE A 309 -24.09 0.05 -16.64
C ILE A 309 -23.16 -0.67 -17.62
N PHE A 310 -22.87 -0.03 -18.75
CA PHE A 310 -22.09 -0.63 -19.83
C PHE A 310 -20.72 -1.17 -19.39
N THR A 311 -19.96 -0.40 -18.61
CA THR A 311 -18.61 -0.81 -18.17
C THR A 311 -18.64 -2.06 -17.28
N ILE A 312 -19.63 -2.15 -16.37
CA ILE A 312 -19.84 -3.33 -15.52
C ILE A 312 -20.16 -4.54 -16.39
N ARG A 313 -21.10 -4.40 -17.35
CA ARG A 313 -21.42 -5.50 -18.28
C ARG A 313 -20.20 -6.03 -19.02
N VAL A 314 -19.36 -5.15 -19.56
CA VAL A 314 -18.18 -5.56 -20.35
C VAL A 314 -17.22 -6.39 -19.50
N HIS A 315 -16.85 -5.90 -18.30
CA HIS A 315 -15.96 -6.64 -17.41
C HIS A 315 -16.58 -7.94 -16.89
N THR A 316 -17.89 -7.95 -16.60
CA THR A 316 -18.57 -9.19 -16.21
C THR A 316 -18.57 -10.23 -17.33
N VAL A 317 -18.70 -9.83 -18.59
CA VAL A 317 -18.61 -10.76 -19.73
C VAL A 317 -17.21 -11.37 -19.84
N GLU A 318 -16.15 -10.61 -19.53
CA GLU A 318 -14.78 -11.15 -19.48
C GLU A 318 -14.63 -12.19 -18.36
N ILE A 319 -15.18 -11.92 -17.18
CA ILE A 319 -15.21 -12.88 -16.07
C ILE A 319 -16.00 -14.15 -16.44
N LEU A 320 -17.17 -13.99 -17.08
CA LEU A 320 -17.98 -15.14 -17.52
C LEU A 320 -17.23 -16.03 -18.50
N LYS A 321 -16.40 -15.47 -19.40
CA LYS A 321 -15.58 -16.27 -20.31
C LYS A 321 -14.62 -17.16 -19.53
N VAL A 322 -13.85 -16.57 -18.61
CA VAL A 322 -12.89 -17.32 -17.78
C VAL A 322 -13.59 -18.33 -16.87
N PHE A 323 -14.79 -18.01 -16.37
CA PHE A 323 -15.57 -18.92 -15.54
C PHE A 323 -16.06 -20.17 -16.29
N PHE A 324 -16.24 -20.09 -17.61
CA PHE A 324 -16.71 -21.22 -18.44
C PHE A 324 -15.60 -21.94 -19.22
N GLU A 325 -14.35 -21.45 -19.14
CA GLU A 325 -13.16 -22.10 -19.73
C GLU A 325 -12.66 -23.27 -18.86
#